data_AF-A0AAV8WVQ1-F1
#
_entry.id   AF-A0AAV8WVQ1-F1
#
_cell.length_a   1.000
_cell.length_b   1.000
_cell.length_c   1.000
_cell.angle_alpha   90.00
_cell.angle_beta   90.00
_cell.angle_gamma   90.00
#
_symmetry.space_group_name_H-M   'P 1'
#
loop_
_entity.id
_entity.type
_entity.pdbx_description
1 polymer ?
#
loop_
_entity_poly.entity_id
_entity_poly.type
_entity_poly.pdbx_seq_one_letter_code
_entity_poly.pdbx_strand_id
1 'polypeptide(L)'
;MLKKEEDIPEEQRQYSPMGYADSFDENERLILGMWREEEYMLRSATRLGSNNATRSAQGARDKLASYLVSDVGSVPWQYDIIMTGSLPN
;
A
#
# COMPACT_ATOMS: atom_id res chain seq x y z
N MET A 1 -19.06 -10.61 -5.19
CA MET A 1 -18.16 -11.65 -4.63
C MET A 1 -16.75 -11.12 -4.80
N LEU A 2 -16.05 -10.83 -3.70
CA LEU A 2 -14.65 -10.36 -3.75
C LEU A 2 -13.79 -11.46 -4.37
N LYS A 3 -13.10 -11.15 -5.45
CA LYS A 3 -12.11 -12.07 -6.05
C LYS A 3 -10.89 -12.07 -5.15
N LYS A 4 -10.39 -13.23 -4.79
CA LYS A 4 -9.10 -13.32 -4.10
C LYS A 4 -7.99 -13.02 -5.11
N GLU A 5 -6.82 -12.61 -4.64
CA GLU A 5 -5.66 -12.38 -5.50
C GLU A 5 -5.31 -13.64 -6.34
N GLU A 6 -5.55 -14.81 -5.76
CA GLU A 6 -5.44 -16.13 -6.39
C GLU A 6 -6.31 -16.27 -7.66
N ASP A 7 -7.45 -15.58 -7.70
CA ASP A 7 -8.44 -15.60 -8.80
C ASP A 7 -8.14 -14.55 -9.88
N ILE A 8 -7.11 -13.72 -9.70
CA ILE A 8 -6.70 -12.68 -10.64
C ILE A 8 -5.55 -13.24 -11.50
N PRO A 9 -5.66 -13.23 -12.84
CA PRO A 9 -4.55 -13.57 -13.73
C PRO A 9 -3.30 -12.78 -13.38
N GLU A 10 -2.11 -13.41 -13.44
CA GLU A 10 -0.87 -12.80 -12.97
C GLU A 10 -0.57 -11.45 -13.66
N GLU A 11 -0.85 -11.35 -14.96
CA GLU A 11 -0.76 -10.12 -15.75
C GLU A 11 -1.72 -8.99 -15.33
N GLN A 12 -2.74 -9.30 -14.53
CA GLN A 12 -3.75 -8.36 -14.03
C GLN A 12 -3.60 -8.07 -12.53
N ARG A 13 -2.65 -8.72 -11.85
CA ARG A 13 -2.36 -8.46 -10.43
C ARG A 13 -1.67 -7.11 -10.30
N GLN A 14 -2.43 -6.11 -9.87
CA GLN A 14 -1.89 -4.79 -9.55
C GLN A 14 -1.72 -4.66 -8.04
N TYR A 15 -0.54 -4.21 -7.61
CA TYR A 15 -0.24 -3.93 -6.21
C TYR A 15 -1.22 -2.92 -5.59
N SER A 16 -1.68 -1.95 -6.39
CA SER A 16 -2.68 -0.95 -6.00
C SER A 16 -3.61 -0.69 -7.17
N PRO A 17 -4.80 -1.34 -7.22
CA PRO A 17 -5.78 -1.08 -8.27
C PRO A 17 -6.18 0.40 -8.30
N MET A 18 -6.45 0.93 -9.49
CA MET A 18 -6.91 2.30 -9.65
C MET A 18 -8.20 2.55 -8.86
N GLY A 19 -8.26 3.67 -8.14
CA GLY A 19 -9.40 4.02 -7.29
C GLY A 19 -9.50 3.22 -5.99
N TYR A 20 -8.55 2.31 -5.71
CA TYR A 20 -8.57 1.54 -4.47
C TYR A 20 -8.26 2.41 -3.25
N ALA A 21 -7.28 3.31 -3.33
CA ALA A 21 -6.90 4.25 -2.26
C ALA A 21 -7.61 5.61 -2.40
N ASP A 22 -7.62 6.39 -1.32
CA ASP A 22 -8.10 7.78 -1.36
C ASP A 22 -7.19 8.63 -2.26
N SER A 23 -7.77 9.55 -3.04
CA SER A 23 -7.04 10.47 -3.91
C SER A 23 -7.67 11.87 -3.88
N PHE A 24 -7.01 12.84 -4.51
CA PHE A 24 -7.55 14.19 -4.71
C PHE A 24 -7.78 14.44 -6.19
N ASP A 25 -8.89 15.10 -6.54
CA ASP A 25 -9.14 15.58 -7.90
C ASP A 25 -8.38 16.89 -8.19
N GLU A 26 -8.47 17.37 -9.43
CA GLU A 26 -7.88 18.64 -9.88
C GLU A 26 -8.38 19.88 -9.11
N ASN A 27 -9.50 19.76 -8.38
CA ASN A 27 -10.10 20.80 -7.57
C ASN A 27 -9.81 20.61 -6.07
N GLU A 28 -8.81 19.81 -5.71
CA GLU A 28 -8.43 19.46 -4.34
C GLU A 28 -9.55 18.80 -3.53
N ARG A 29 -10.53 18.18 -4.21
CA ARG A 29 -11.60 17.44 -3.54
C ARG A 29 -11.15 16.00 -3.29
N LEU A 30 -11.41 15.53 -2.07
CA LEU A 30 -11.14 14.15 -1.69
C LEU A 30 -12.07 13.20 -2.45
N ILE A 31 -11.49 12.32 -3.26
CA ILE A 31 -12.13 11.13 -3.83
C ILE A 31 -11.88 9.98 -2.86
N LEU A 32 -12.97 9.39 -2.36
CA LEU A 32 -12.90 8.24 -1.45
C LEU A 32 -12.51 6.98 -2.24
N GLY A 33 -11.50 6.26 -1.74
CA GLY A 33 -11.08 5.02 -2.37
C GLY A 33 -12.07 3.88 -2.13
N MET A 34 -12.15 2.96 -3.10
CA MET A 34 -13.02 1.78 -3.09
C MET A 34 -12.81 0.90 -1.86
N TRP A 35 -11.61 0.93 -1.26
CA TRP A 35 -11.34 0.26 0.00
C TRP A 35 -12.45 0.57 1.02
N ARG A 36 -12.95 1.80 1.11
CA ARG A 36 -13.96 2.18 2.13
C ARG A 36 -15.31 1.48 1.99
N GLU A 37 -15.64 0.97 0.81
CA GLU A 37 -16.89 0.25 0.55
C GLU A 37 -16.79 -1.24 0.85
N GLU A 38 -15.59 -1.76 1.10
CA GLU A 38 -15.42 -3.14 1.48
C GLU A 38 -15.99 -3.38 2.88
N GLU A 39 -16.81 -4.42 3.00
CA GLU A 39 -17.34 -4.86 4.29
C GLU A 39 -16.20 -5.47 5.10
N TYR A 40 -15.52 -4.62 5.84
CA TYR A 40 -14.43 -5.02 6.68
C TYR A 40 -14.92 -5.71 7.93
N MET A 41 -14.45 -6.94 8.17
CA MET A 41 -14.42 -7.52 9.51
C MET A 41 -13.30 -6.91 10.37
N LEU A 42 -12.92 -5.64 10.14
CA LEU A 42 -11.93 -4.94 10.94
C LEU A 42 -12.55 -4.70 12.32
N ARG A 43 -12.12 -5.51 13.28
CA ARG A 43 -12.46 -5.32 14.69
C ARG A 43 -11.44 -4.36 15.30
N SER A 44 -11.88 -3.53 16.25
CA SER A 44 -10.95 -2.74 17.05
C SER A 44 -9.83 -3.64 17.57
N ALA A 45 -8.59 -3.32 17.20
CA ALA A 45 -7.43 -3.96 17.77
C ALA A 45 -7.43 -3.61 19.27
N THR A 46 -7.83 -4.55 20.11
CA THR A 46 -7.58 -4.45 21.54
C THR A 46 -6.08 -4.48 21.78
N ARG A 47 -5.63 -4.07 22.97
CA ARG A 47 -4.21 -4.06 23.31
C ARG A 47 -3.64 -5.49 23.22
N LEU A 48 -2.98 -5.84 22.12
CA LEU A 48 -2.35 -7.15 21.89
C LEU A 48 -1.04 -7.32 22.68
N GLY A 49 -0.61 -6.28 23.40
CA GLY A 49 0.57 -6.28 24.27
C GLY A 49 1.15 -4.87 24.41
N SER A 50 2.40 -4.77 24.87
CA SER A 50 3.21 -3.58 24.61
C SER A 50 3.52 -3.59 23.11
N ASN A 51 2.85 -2.74 22.31
CA ASN A 51 3.10 -2.55 20.88
C ASN A 51 4.49 -1.91 20.60
N ASN A 52 5.48 -2.27 21.42
CA ASN A 52 6.86 -1.87 21.28
C ASN A 52 7.52 -2.93 20.42
N ALA A 53 7.76 -2.60 19.16
CA ALA A 53 8.66 -3.40 18.34
C ALA A 53 9.99 -3.56 19.11
N THR A 54 10.51 -4.78 19.18
CA THR A 54 11.82 -5.01 19.77
C THR A 54 12.86 -4.15 19.02
N ARG A 55 13.92 -3.72 19.71
CA ARG A 55 15.00 -2.96 19.06
C ARG A 55 15.56 -3.67 17.82
N SER A 56 15.57 -5.00 17.84
CA SER A 56 15.96 -5.83 16.70
C SER A 56 14.98 -5.71 15.52
N ALA A 57 13.68 -5.70 15.77
CA ALA A 57 12.67 -5.51 14.74
C ALA A 57 12.73 -4.09 14.13
N GLN A 58 12.99 -3.07 14.96
CA GLN A 58 13.23 -1.70 14.47
C GLN A 58 14.46 -1.66 13.56
N GLY A 59 15.59 -2.24 14.00
CA GLY A 59 16.81 -2.29 13.20
C GLY A 59 16.64 -3.06 11.89
N ALA A 60 15.84 -4.14 11.89
CA ALA A 60 15.53 -4.89 10.66
C ALA A 60 14.70 -4.04 9.69
N ARG A 61 13.66 -3.36 10.19
CA ARG A 61 12.82 -2.45 9.41
C ARG A 61 13.67 -1.35 8.76
N ASP A 62 14.51 -0.68 9.55
CA ASP A 62 15.28 0.46 9.07
C ASP A 62 16.35 0.03 8.04
N LYS A 63 16.95 -1.16 8.22
CA LYS A 63 17.87 -1.76 7.23
C LYS A 63 17.18 -2.09 5.91
N LEU A 64 16.01 -2.74 5.97
CA LEU A 64 15.24 -3.09 4.77
C LEU A 64 14.77 -1.84 4.04
N ALA A 65 14.26 -0.84 4.77
CA ALA A 65 13.84 0.43 4.19
C ALA A 65 15.00 1.12 3.46
N SER A 66 16.18 1.21 4.10
CA SER A 66 17.38 1.80 3.49
C SER A 66 17.86 1.03 2.26
N TYR A 67 17.77 -0.30 2.28
CA TYR A 67 18.15 -1.14 1.15
C TYR A 67 17.21 -0.96 -0.04
N LEU A 68 15.90 -1.00 0.18
CA LEU A 68 14.89 -0.95 -0.89
C LEU A 68 14.86 0.39 -1.64
N VAL A 69 15.39 1.47 -1.05
CA VAL A 69 15.54 2.77 -1.71
C VAL A 69 16.95 3.04 -2.24
N SER A 70 17.89 2.09 -2.07
CA SER A 70 19.25 2.20 -2.58
C SER A 70 19.32 1.84 -4.07
N ASP A 71 20.40 2.24 -4.75
CA ASP A 71 20.62 1.91 -6.17
C ASP A 71 20.64 0.41 -6.46
N VAL A 72 21.00 -0.42 -5.47
CA VAL A 72 21.09 -1.88 -5.61
C VAL A 72 19.76 -2.57 -5.29
N GLY A 73 18.98 -2.02 -4.36
CA GLY A 73 17.74 -2.63 -3.88
C GLY A 73 16.47 -2.07 -4.50
N SER A 74 16.54 -0.90 -5.14
CA SER A 74 15.43 -0.33 -5.91
C SER A 74 15.33 -0.99 -7.29
N VAL A 75 14.10 -1.08 -7.79
CA VAL A 75 13.83 -1.62 -9.14
C VAL A 75 13.01 -0.61 -9.94
N PRO A 76 13.30 -0.42 -11.26
CA PRO A 76 12.72 0.69 -12.03
C PRO A 76 11.18 0.79 -11.98
N TRP A 77 10.48 -0.34 -12.05
CA TRP A 77 9.02 -0.36 -12.05
C TRP A 77 8.39 0.20 -10.76
N GLN A 78 9.10 0.22 -9.63
CA GLN A 78 8.59 0.81 -8.39
C GLN A 78 8.29 2.30 -8.57
N TYR A 79 9.12 3.01 -9.35
CA TYR A 79 8.91 4.43 -9.61
C TYR A 79 7.68 4.66 -10.48
N ASP A 80 7.40 3.78 -11.43
CA ASP A 80 6.19 3.87 -12.26
C ASP A 80 4.92 3.79 -11.39
N ILE A 81 4.92 2.95 -10.36
CA ILE A 81 3.80 2.81 -9.40
C ILE A 81 3.72 4.00 -8.43
N ILE A 82 4.86 4.46 -7.89
CA ILE A 82 4.89 5.60 -6.97
C ILE A 82 4.38 6.88 -7.68
N MET A 83 4.77 7.05 -8.95
CA MET A 83 4.42 8.23 -9.72
C MET A 83 3.00 8.18 -10.32
N THR A 84 2.37 7.00 -10.46
CA THR A 84 1.00 6.89 -10.98
C THR A 84 -0.05 7.49 -10.04
N GLY A 85 0.21 7.55 -8.74
CA GLY A 85 -0.65 8.27 -7.78
C GLY A 85 -0.32 9.77 -7.65
N SER A 86 0.73 10.26 -8.31
CA SER A 86 1.26 11.62 -8.14
C SER A 86 1.11 12.51 -9.38
N LEU A 87 0.60 11.97 -10.50
CA LEU A 87 0.37 12.74 -11.72
C LEU A 87 -1.14 13.03 -11.85
N PRO A 88 -1.56 14.31 -11.81
CA PRO A 88 -2.87 14.68 -12.32
C PRO A 88 -2.90 14.39 -13.83
N ASN A 89 -3.98 13.78 -14.31
CA ASN A 89 -4.31 13.80 -15.74
C ASN A 89 -4.88 15.18 -16.10
#